data_AF-A0A2E0WRZ3-F1
#
_entry.id   AF-A0A2E0WRZ3-F1
#
_cell.length_a   1.000
_cell.length_b   1.000
_cell.length_c   1.000
_cell.angle_alpha   90.00
_cell.angle_beta   90.00
_cell.angle_gamma   90.00
#
_symmetry.space_group_name_H-M   'P 1'
#
loop_
_entity.id
_entity.type
_entity.pdbx_description
1 polymer ?
#
loop_
_entity_poly.entity_id
_entity_poly.type
_entity_poly.pdbx_seq_one_letter_code
_entity_poly.pdbx_strand_id
1 'polypeptide(L)'
;MNFNATLIGQMIAFVVFVWFCMKYVWPPMMKALDERKKTIADGLAAAERGQREQELAEERAREQLVEAKQQAQEIISRAEKRASEIVEEAKADARTEGERMIAAARNELDQELNRVKEQLRSQVAAIAVSGASKVLEREVDEKTHDELLSKLAAQI
;
A
#
# COMPACT_ATOMS: atom_id res chain seq x y z
N MET A 1 -20.17 43.67 -100.52
CA MET A 1 -20.20 44.25 -99.16
C MET A 1 -18.99 45.15 -99.04
N ASN A 2 -19.20 46.46 -98.98
CA ASN A 2 -18.09 47.42 -98.93
C ASN A 2 -17.46 47.38 -97.53
N PHE A 3 -16.16 47.06 -97.47
CA PHE A 3 -15.35 47.27 -96.27
C PHE A 3 -15.30 48.77 -95.97
N ASN A 4 -16.19 49.23 -95.09
CA ASN A 4 -16.23 50.61 -94.62
C ASN A 4 -15.33 50.77 -93.39
N ALA A 5 -14.75 51.96 -93.21
CA ALA A 5 -13.89 52.31 -92.06
C ALA A 5 -14.54 52.05 -90.69
N THR A 6 -15.87 52.04 -90.63
CA THR A 6 -16.67 51.67 -89.45
C THR A 6 -16.44 50.22 -89.00
N LEU A 7 -16.25 49.29 -89.94
CA LEU A 7 -16.00 47.87 -89.62
C LEU A 7 -14.61 47.67 -89.00
N ILE A 8 -13.60 48.40 -89.48
CA ILE A 8 -12.25 48.41 -88.92
C ILE A 8 -12.26 49.03 -87.51
N GLY A 9 -12.97 50.15 -87.32
CA GLY A 9 -13.15 50.77 -86.02
C GLY A 9 -13.86 49.87 -85.01
N GLN A 10 -14.92 49.15 -85.43
CA GLN A 10 -15.60 48.15 -84.59
C GLN A 10 -14.69 46.98 -84.22
N MET A 11 -13.85 46.51 -85.15
CA MET A 11 -12.91 45.42 -84.89
C MET A 11 -11.83 45.84 -83.87
N ILE A 12 -11.28 47.05 -84.00
CA ILE A 12 -10.32 47.59 -83.02
C ILE A 12 -10.98 47.75 -81.65
N ALA A 13 -12.19 48.32 -81.60
CA ALA A 13 -12.94 48.48 -80.34
C ALA A 13 -13.23 47.12 -79.68
N PHE A 14 -13.61 46.10 -80.46
CA PHE A 14 -13.82 44.75 -79.96
C PHE A 14 -12.53 44.13 -79.40
N VAL A 15 -11.40 44.26 -80.10
CA VAL A 15 -10.10 43.75 -79.60
C VAL A 15 -9.68 44.45 -78.31
N VAL A 16 -9.82 45.77 -78.22
CA VAL A 16 -9.52 46.53 -77.00
C VAL A 16 -10.45 46.12 -75.85
N PHE A 17 -11.73 45.89 -76.12
CA PHE A 17 -12.69 45.41 -75.13
C PHE A 17 -12.35 44.00 -74.61
N VAL A 18 -12.05 43.07 -75.52
CA VAL A 18 -11.63 41.70 -75.15
C VAL A 18 -10.34 41.73 -74.33
N TRP A 19 -9.36 42.55 -74.72
CA TRP A 19 -8.12 42.72 -73.97
C TRP A 19 -8.37 43.29 -72.57
N PHE A 20 -9.25 44.29 -72.45
CA PHE A 20 -9.66 44.84 -71.16
C PHE A 20 -10.35 43.80 -70.28
N CYS A 21 -11.32 43.05 -70.82
CA CYS A 21 -12.00 41.98 -70.09
C CYS A 21 -11.04 40.88 -69.65
N MET A 22 -10.11 40.48 -70.51
CA MET A 22 -9.11 39.45 -70.20
C MET A 22 -8.12 39.91 -69.12
N LYS A 23 -7.76 41.20 -69.09
CA LYS A 23 -6.83 41.75 -68.11
C LYS A 23 -7.47 42.14 -66.78
N TYR A 24 -8.69 42.67 -66.79
CA TYR A 24 -9.31 43.26 -65.59
C TYR A 24 -10.48 42.46 -65.02
N VAL A 25 -11.25 41.75 -65.84
CA VAL A 25 -12.47 41.05 -65.39
C VAL A 25 -12.21 39.57 -65.15
N TRP A 26 -11.44 38.92 -66.03
CA TRP A 26 -11.15 37.50 -65.92
C TRP A 26 -10.32 37.13 -64.69
N PRO A 27 -9.23 37.85 -64.34
CA PRO A 27 -8.39 37.48 -63.19
C PRO A 27 -9.11 37.52 -61.84
N PRO A 28 -9.89 38.55 -61.47
CA PRO A 28 -10.60 38.55 -60.19
C PRO A 28 -11.71 37.50 -60.11
N MET A 29 -12.39 37.22 -61.23
CA MET A 29 -13.41 36.16 -61.28
C MET A 29 -12.81 34.78 -61.03
N MET A 30 -11.68 34.48 -61.68
CA MET A 30 -11.02 33.19 -61.51
C MET A 30 -10.38 33.05 -60.12
N LYS A 31 -9.79 34.13 -59.60
CA LYS A 31 -9.26 34.18 -58.24
C LYS A 31 -10.34 33.88 -57.20
N ALA A 32 -11.54 34.45 -57.32
CA ALA A 32 -12.65 34.19 -56.41
C ALA A 32 -13.11 32.72 -56.46
N LEU A 33 -13.09 32.10 -57.63
CA LEU A 33 -13.42 30.68 -57.78
C LEU A 33 -12.35 29.77 -57.17
N ASP A 34 -11.07 30.07 -57.38
CA ASP A 34 -9.96 29.30 -56.81
C ASP A 34 -9.89 29.44 -55.29
N GLU A 35 -10.15 30.64 -54.76
CA GLU A 35 -10.22 30.88 -53.31
C GLU A 35 -11.34 30.08 -52.65
N ARG A 36 -12.52 30.00 -53.29
CA ARG A 36 -13.61 29.13 -52.83
C ARG A 36 -13.22 27.65 -52.87
N LYS A 37 -12.65 27.18 -53.98
CA LYS A 37 -12.21 25.77 -54.11
C LYS A 37 -11.18 25.43 -53.04
N LYS A 38 -10.21 26.32 -52.83
CA LYS A 38 -9.17 26.15 -51.79
C LYS A 38 -9.78 26.09 -50.40
N THR A 39 -10.68 27.02 -50.06
CA THR A 39 -11.34 27.04 -48.75
C THR A 39 -12.11 25.74 -48.48
N ILE A 40 -12.81 25.20 -49.48
CA ILE A 40 -13.55 23.94 -49.35
C ILE A 40 -12.59 22.76 -49.19
N ALA A 41 -11.53 22.70 -50.00
CA ALA A 41 -10.54 21.64 -49.92
C ALA A 41 -9.80 21.64 -48.57
N ASP A 42 -9.37 22.81 -48.12
CA ASP A 42 -8.69 22.99 -46.83
C ASP A 42 -9.64 22.66 -45.67
N GLY A 43 -10.91 23.06 -45.76
CA GLY A 43 -11.94 22.73 -44.76
C GLY A 43 -12.24 21.24 -44.68
N LEU A 44 -12.36 20.55 -45.81
CA LEU A 44 -12.57 19.10 -45.85
C LEU A 44 -11.35 18.35 -45.31
N ALA A 45 -10.14 18.75 -45.69
CA ALA A 45 -8.90 18.16 -45.18
C ALA A 45 -8.72 18.42 -43.67
N ALA A 46 -9.12 19.58 -43.17
CA ALA A 46 -9.14 19.87 -41.73
C ALA A 46 -10.16 19.00 -40.98
N ALA A 47 -11.36 18.81 -41.55
CA ALA A 47 -12.39 17.95 -40.95
C ALA A 47 -11.95 16.48 -40.90
N GLU A 48 -11.36 15.95 -41.98
CA GLU A 48 -10.87 14.57 -42.01
C GLU A 48 -9.71 14.36 -41.01
N ARG A 49 -8.77 15.32 -40.93
CA ARG A 49 -7.71 15.27 -39.91
C ARG A 49 -8.28 15.33 -38.49
N GLY A 50 -9.26 16.21 -38.25
CA GLY A 50 -9.91 16.32 -36.95
C GLY A 50 -10.60 15.02 -36.54
N GLN A 51 -11.32 14.36 -37.45
CA GLN A 51 -11.93 13.06 -37.17
C GLN A 51 -10.87 11.98 -36.86
N ARG A 52 -9.80 11.89 -37.66
CA ARG A 52 -8.74 10.92 -37.44
C ARG A 52 -7.99 11.16 -36.13
N GLU A 53 -7.70 12.42 -35.80
CA GLU A 53 -7.07 12.79 -34.52
C GLU A 53 -7.98 12.50 -33.33
N GLN A 54 -9.30 12.72 -33.47
CA GLN A 54 -10.28 12.35 -32.45
C GLN A 54 -10.31 10.84 -32.23
N GLU A 55 -10.41 10.04 -33.29
CA GLU A 55 -10.39 8.56 -33.21
C GLU A 55 -9.12 8.06 -32.52
N LEU A 56 -7.95 8.60 -32.90
CA LEU A 56 -6.67 8.26 -32.28
C LEU A 56 -6.61 8.68 -30.80
N ALA A 57 -7.18 9.84 -30.45
CA ALA A 57 -7.23 10.29 -29.07
C ALA A 57 -8.16 9.41 -28.22
N GLU A 58 -9.31 9.00 -28.76
CA GLU A 58 -10.24 8.08 -28.11
C GLU A 58 -9.61 6.69 -27.90
N GLU A 59 -8.90 6.16 -28.89
CA GLU A 59 -8.16 4.90 -28.78
C GLU A 59 -7.10 4.97 -27.67
N ARG A 60 -6.25 6.00 -27.69
CA ARG A 60 -5.22 6.21 -26.64
C ARG A 60 -5.84 6.39 -25.26
N ALA A 61 -6.92 7.14 -25.14
CA ALA A 61 -7.62 7.31 -23.87
C ALA A 61 -8.17 5.97 -23.36
N ARG A 62 -8.71 5.13 -24.25
CA ARG A 62 -9.19 3.80 -23.91
C ARG A 62 -8.06 2.88 -23.46
N GLU A 63 -6.93 2.90 -24.16
CA GLU A 63 -5.72 2.14 -23.76
C GLU A 63 -5.24 2.57 -22.38
N GLN A 64 -5.11 3.88 -22.12
CA GLN A 64 -4.71 4.41 -20.83
C GLN A 64 -5.67 4.01 -19.70
N LEU A 65 -6.99 3.99 -19.98
CA LEU A 65 -7.98 3.54 -19.00
C LEU A 65 -7.84 2.04 -18.68
N VAL A 66 -7.53 1.21 -19.68
CA VAL A 66 -7.29 -0.22 -19.48
C VAL A 66 -6.02 -0.43 -18.67
N GLU A 67 -4.94 0.25 -19.03
CA GLU A 67 -3.66 0.18 -18.32
C GLU A 67 -3.82 0.65 -16.86
N ALA A 68 -4.48 1.79 -16.63
CA ALA A 68 -4.72 2.31 -15.29
C ALA A 68 -5.56 1.33 -14.43
N LYS A 69 -6.56 0.67 -15.02
CA LYS A 69 -7.34 -0.37 -14.32
C LYS A 69 -6.49 -1.59 -13.98
N GLN A 70 -5.62 -2.01 -14.88
CA GLN A 70 -4.72 -3.13 -14.64
C GLN A 70 -3.71 -2.82 -13.54
N GLN A 71 -3.10 -1.62 -13.57
CA GLN A 71 -2.20 -1.14 -12.52
C GLN A 71 -2.93 -1.03 -11.17
N ALA A 72 -4.16 -0.52 -11.14
CA ALA A 72 -4.96 -0.45 -9.92
C ALA A 72 -5.24 -1.85 -9.35
N GLN A 73 -5.62 -2.82 -10.19
CA GLN A 73 -5.84 -4.20 -9.76
C GLN A 73 -4.56 -4.84 -9.22
N GLU A 74 -3.42 -4.56 -9.85
CA GLU A 74 -2.12 -5.04 -9.39
C GLU A 74 -1.74 -4.43 -8.03
N ILE A 75 -1.97 -3.14 -7.82
CA ILE A 75 -1.74 -2.48 -6.53
C ILE A 75 -2.61 -3.11 -5.44
N ILE A 76 -3.90 -3.34 -5.72
CA ILE A 76 -4.82 -3.99 -4.78
C ILE A 76 -4.33 -5.40 -4.43
N SER A 77 -3.98 -6.20 -5.44
CA SER A 77 -3.48 -7.57 -5.20
C SER A 77 -2.18 -7.59 -4.40
N ARG A 78 -1.25 -6.67 -4.68
CA ARG A 78 -0.02 -6.52 -3.89
C ARG A 78 -0.32 -6.09 -2.45
N ALA A 79 -1.27 -5.18 -2.25
CA ALA A 79 -1.68 -4.73 -0.92
C ALA A 79 -2.34 -5.86 -0.12
N GLU A 80 -3.23 -6.64 -0.71
CA GLU A 80 -3.86 -7.81 -0.08
C GLU A 80 -2.82 -8.86 0.32
N LYS A 81 -1.88 -9.18 -0.59
CA LYS A 81 -0.79 -10.10 -0.31
C LYS A 81 0.06 -9.60 0.85
N ARG A 82 0.45 -8.32 0.85
CA ARG A 82 1.26 -7.71 1.91
C ARG A 82 0.51 -7.70 3.24
N ALA A 83 -0.79 -7.40 3.23
CA ALA A 83 -1.62 -7.45 4.43
C ALA A 83 -1.67 -8.88 5.01
N SER A 84 -1.83 -9.90 4.16
CA SER A 84 -1.79 -11.30 4.61
C SER A 84 -0.43 -11.68 5.17
N GLU A 85 0.67 -11.25 4.54
CA GLU A 85 2.03 -11.48 5.05
C GLU A 85 2.21 -10.86 6.45
N ILE A 86 1.79 -9.61 6.63
CA ILE A 86 1.87 -8.91 7.93
C ILE A 86 1.06 -9.65 8.99
N VAL A 87 -0.13 -10.14 8.65
CA VAL A 87 -0.98 -10.89 9.60
C VAL A 87 -0.31 -12.20 10.01
N GLU A 88 0.30 -12.93 9.07
CA GLU A 88 1.00 -14.18 9.38
C GLU A 88 2.29 -13.94 10.17
N GLU A 89 3.05 -12.90 9.85
CA GLU A 89 4.23 -12.46 10.61
C GLU A 89 3.84 -12.09 12.05
N ALA A 90 2.81 -11.25 12.22
CA ALA A 90 2.31 -10.87 13.54
C ALA A 90 1.81 -12.07 14.36
N LYS A 91 1.17 -13.06 13.73
CA LYS A 91 0.75 -14.30 14.40
C LYS A 91 1.96 -15.14 14.82
N ALA A 92 2.99 -15.24 13.98
CA ALA A 92 4.21 -15.97 14.31
C ALA A 92 4.92 -15.31 15.50
N ASP A 93 5.11 -14.00 15.45
CA ASP A 93 5.72 -13.24 16.54
C ASP A 93 4.92 -13.36 17.84
N ALA A 94 3.58 -13.25 17.77
CA ALA A 94 2.73 -13.42 18.94
C ALA A 94 2.83 -14.83 19.56
N ARG A 95 2.99 -15.88 18.74
CA ARG A 95 3.22 -17.24 19.24
C ARG A 95 4.57 -17.36 19.93
N THR A 96 5.63 -16.87 19.29
CA THR A 96 6.98 -16.90 19.86
C THR A 96 7.06 -16.12 21.18
N GLU A 97 6.45 -14.94 21.24
CA GLU A 97 6.41 -14.15 22.46
C GLU A 97 5.53 -14.81 23.54
N GLY A 98 4.42 -15.45 23.15
CA GLY A 98 3.58 -16.25 24.05
C GLY A 98 4.35 -17.44 24.65
N GLU A 99 5.11 -18.18 23.84
CA GLU A 99 5.97 -19.26 24.32
C GLU A 99 7.06 -18.75 25.26
N ARG A 100 7.68 -17.60 24.95
CA ARG A 100 8.66 -16.94 25.80
C ARG A 100 8.08 -16.54 27.15
N MET A 101 6.87 -15.99 27.15
CA MET A 101 6.15 -15.59 28.37
C MET A 101 5.79 -16.82 29.23
N ILE A 102 5.32 -17.91 28.63
CA ILE A 102 5.02 -19.16 29.35
C ILE A 102 6.30 -19.76 29.95
N ALA A 103 7.40 -19.76 29.20
CA ALA A 103 8.68 -20.25 29.70
C ALA A 103 9.19 -19.41 30.89
N ALA A 104 9.09 -18.07 30.80
CA ALA A 104 9.43 -17.17 31.90
C ALA A 104 8.54 -17.43 33.14
N ALA A 105 7.23 -17.54 32.96
CA ALA A 105 6.29 -17.81 34.04
C ALA A 105 6.56 -19.17 34.73
N ARG A 106 6.94 -20.20 33.97
CA ARG A 106 7.35 -21.50 34.53
C ARG A 106 8.60 -21.39 35.38
N ASN A 107 9.62 -20.66 34.90
CA ASN A 107 10.85 -20.43 35.66
C ASN A 107 10.58 -19.67 36.96
N GLU A 108 9.70 -18.66 36.94
CA GLU A 108 9.30 -17.91 38.13
C GLU A 108 8.53 -18.81 39.12
N LEU A 109 7.63 -19.66 38.62
CA LEU A 109 6.91 -20.66 39.42
C LEU A 109 7.87 -21.65 40.11
N ASP A 110 8.88 -22.14 39.40
CA ASP A 110 9.87 -23.07 39.95
C ASP A 110 10.73 -22.39 41.04
N GLN A 111 11.11 -21.13 40.83
CA GLN A 111 11.81 -20.33 41.85
C GLN A 111 10.95 -20.16 43.10
N GLU A 112 9.67 -19.82 42.93
CA GLU A 112 8.79 -19.58 44.06
C GLU A 112 8.41 -20.89 44.79
N LEU A 113 8.28 -22.00 44.07
CA LEU A 113 8.15 -23.33 44.69
C LEU A 113 9.37 -23.69 45.54
N ASN A 114 10.58 -23.39 45.08
CA ASN A 114 11.79 -23.63 45.87
C ASN A 114 11.81 -22.75 47.12
N ARG A 115 11.43 -21.48 47.00
CA ARG A 115 11.31 -20.56 48.14
C ARG A 115 10.29 -21.03 49.17
N VAL A 116 9.12 -21.49 48.72
CA VAL A 116 8.07 -22.04 49.59
C VAL A 116 8.54 -23.34 50.26
N LYS A 117 9.23 -24.23 49.54
CA LYS A 117 9.81 -25.44 50.14
C LYS A 117 10.82 -25.12 51.22
N GLU A 118 11.67 -24.11 51.02
CA GLU A 118 12.66 -23.70 52.00
C GLU A 118 12.01 -23.09 53.26
N GLN A 119 10.99 -22.26 53.08
CA GLN A 119 10.15 -21.78 54.20
C GLN A 119 9.47 -22.93 54.95
N LEU A 120 8.92 -23.91 54.22
CA LEU A 120 8.27 -25.07 54.83
C LEU A 120 9.28 -25.92 55.63
N ARG A 121 10.49 -26.14 55.12
CA ARG A 121 11.56 -26.82 55.87
C ARG A 121 11.90 -26.09 57.16
N SER A 122 11.99 -24.76 57.14
CA SER A 122 12.23 -23.97 58.34
C SER A 122 11.08 -24.10 59.36
N GLN A 123 9.83 -24.08 58.91
CA GLN A 123 8.67 -24.24 59.79
C GLN A 123 8.59 -25.65 60.38
N VAL A 124 8.84 -26.68 59.57
CA VAL A 124 8.87 -28.09 60.03
C VAL A 124 10.00 -28.30 61.04
N ALA A 125 11.19 -27.73 60.82
CA ALA A 125 12.28 -27.79 61.79
C ALA A 125 11.90 -27.14 63.12
N ALA A 126 11.23 -25.98 63.10
CA ALA A 126 10.74 -25.32 64.32
C ALA A 126 9.69 -26.17 65.05
N ILE A 127 8.75 -26.79 64.33
CA ILE A 127 7.76 -27.70 64.90
C ILE A 127 8.43 -28.96 65.48
N ALA A 128 9.41 -29.53 64.78
CA ALA A 128 10.13 -30.72 65.24
C ALA A 128 10.92 -30.45 66.52
N VAL A 129 11.61 -29.30 66.62
CA VAL A 129 12.29 -28.87 67.86
C VAL A 129 11.29 -28.65 68.98
N SER A 130 10.18 -27.94 68.72
CA SER A 130 9.15 -27.73 69.73
C SER A 130 8.51 -29.04 70.21
N GLY A 131 8.27 -30.00 69.30
CA GLY A 131 7.77 -31.32 69.62
C GLY A 131 8.77 -32.15 70.42
N ALA A 132 10.05 -32.13 70.04
CA ALA A 132 11.12 -32.79 70.78
C ALA A 132 11.26 -32.23 72.20
N SER A 133 11.21 -30.90 72.37
CA SER A 133 11.21 -30.27 73.70
C SER A 133 10.02 -30.72 74.55
N LYS A 134 8.82 -30.80 73.97
CA LYS A 134 7.61 -31.27 74.68
C LYS A 134 7.66 -32.75 75.07
N VAL A 135 8.26 -33.59 74.22
CA VAL A 135 8.47 -35.01 74.54
C VAL A 135 9.52 -35.15 75.64
N LEU A 136 10.62 -34.39 75.57
CA LEU A 136 11.65 -34.36 76.60
C LEU A 136 11.07 -33.88 77.94
N GLU A 137 10.27 -32.82 77.94
CA GLU A 137 9.59 -32.29 79.13
C GLU A 137 8.60 -33.30 79.73
N ARG A 138 8.03 -34.21 78.91
CA ARG A 138 7.16 -35.30 79.39
C ARG A 138 7.94 -36.52 79.92
N GLU A 139 9.10 -36.82 79.35
CA GLU A 139 9.99 -37.91 79.78
C GLU A 139 10.85 -37.54 80.99
N VAL A 140 11.13 -36.24 81.19
CA VAL A 140 11.70 -35.71 82.43
C VAL A 140 10.59 -35.61 83.49
N ASP A 141 10.07 -36.77 83.87
CA ASP A 141 9.22 -36.94 85.06
C ASP A 141 10.13 -37.09 86.29
N GLU A 142 9.58 -36.77 87.47
CA GLU A 142 10.25 -36.58 88.77
C GLU A 142 11.35 -37.62 89.11
N LYS A 143 11.22 -38.85 88.62
CA LYS A 143 12.16 -39.96 88.87
C LYS A 143 13.46 -39.89 88.09
N THR A 144 13.48 -39.32 86.88
CA THR A 144 14.70 -39.23 86.05
C THR A 144 15.56 -38.02 86.42
N HIS A 145 14.94 -36.99 87.05
CA HIS A 145 15.63 -35.79 87.51
C HIS A 145 16.61 -36.09 88.66
N ASP A 146 16.19 -36.92 89.63
CA ASP A 146 17.03 -37.36 90.76
C ASP A 146 18.20 -38.25 90.30
N GLU A 147 17.99 -39.10 89.29
CA GLU A 147 19.04 -39.97 88.74
C GLU A 147 20.08 -39.20 87.91
N LEU A 148 19.68 -38.13 87.22
CA LEU A 148 20.58 -37.26 86.47
C LEU A 148 21.35 -36.30 87.37
N LEU A 149 20.70 -35.74 88.40
CA LEU A 149 21.36 -34.90 89.42
C LEU A 149 22.38 -35.70 90.23
N SER A 150 22.07 -36.95 90.59
CA SER A 150 23.04 -37.84 91.27
C SER A 150 24.21 -38.25 90.39
N LYS A 151 24.02 -38.47 89.08
CA LYS A 151 25.13 -38.74 88.14
C LYS A 151 26.02 -37.53 87.87
N LEU A 152 25.47 -36.32 87.83
CA LEU A 152 26.25 -35.08 87.67
C LEU A 152 27.04 -34.73 88.95
N ALA A 153 26.46 -34.94 90.13
CA ALA A 153 27.16 -34.78 91.41
C ALA A 153 28.28 -35.81 91.63
N ALA A 154 28.27 -36.94 90.91
CA ALA A 154 29.32 -37.96 90.95
C ALA A 154 30.46 -37.72 89.93
N GLN A 155 30.32 -36.71 89.05
CA GLN A 155 31.34 -36.34 88.05
C GLN A 155 32.09 -35.05 88.37
N ILE A 156 31.78 -34.40 89.50
CA ILE A 156 32.55 -33.33 90.15
C ILE A 156 33.24 -33.93 91.37
#